data_AF-A0A4D9DFQ9-F1
#
_entry.id   AF-A0A4D9DFQ9-F1
#
_cell.length_a   1.000
_cell.length_b   1.000
_cell.length_c   1.000
_cell.angle_alpha   90.00
_cell.angle_beta   90.00
_cell.angle_gamma   90.00
#
_symmetry.space_group_name_H-M   'P 1'
#
loop_
_entity.id
_entity.type
_entity.pdbx_description
1 polymer ?
#
loop_
_entity_poly.entity_id
_entity_poly.type
_entity_poly.pdbx_seq_one_letter_code
_entity_poly.pdbx_strand_id
1 'polypeptide(L)'
;MGMDVDRQLGSPPHPVFSGLSALHPTQLYEMFSGAMRYLPGPQRAAFKQLAGLEKFIERKVKANQETLDPNTPRDFIDCFLVQMQQEKENPSSEFFLKNIVLTTFNVFFAGTETVSTTLRYGFLLLLKYPEIEERVHEEIDRVIGRNRAPSMEDRSRMPYTDAVIHEFQRFCDVIPMGLARRVTRDTQFRGYTIPKGTEVYPMLGSVLYDPTQFTSPATFDPSHFLDGNGQFKKSDAFVPFSIGKRYCFGEMLARMELFLFLTSILQNFRFHSSVEPKDIDISPKLVGFATLPRSYEICLVPR
;
A
#
# COMPACT_ATOMS: atom_id res chain seq x y z
N MET A 1 -29.47 -37.62 -24.30
CA MET A 1 -28.14 -37.61 -24.95
C MET A 1 -27.89 -36.17 -25.37
N GLY A 2 -27.40 -35.28 -24.50
CA GLY A 2 -26.13 -35.37 -23.79
C GLY A 2 -25.08 -34.65 -24.64
N MET A 3 -25.18 -33.32 -24.73
CA MET A 3 -24.12 -32.48 -25.31
C MET A 3 -23.32 -31.90 -24.14
N ASP A 4 -22.10 -32.38 -23.99
CA ASP A 4 -21.09 -31.85 -23.07
C ASP A 4 -20.77 -30.40 -23.44
N VAL A 5 -21.20 -29.50 -22.58
CA VAL A 5 -20.66 -28.15 -22.45
C VAL A 5 -19.84 -28.18 -21.17
N ASP A 6 -18.55 -28.52 -21.28
CA ASP A 6 -17.65 -28.43 -20.14
C ASP A 6 -16.32 -27.76 -20.51
N ARG A 7 -16.18 -26.55 -19.94
CA ARG A 7 -15.00 -26.02 -19.25
C ARG A 7 -13.70 -25.85 -20.05
N GLN A 8 -13.61 -24.69 -20.71
CA GLN A 8 -12.39 -23.88 -20.62
C GLN A 8 -12.29 -23.30 -19.20
N LEU A 9 -11.71 -24.07 -18.29
CA LEU A 9 -11.29 -23.59 -16.98
C LEU A 9 -10.03 -22.73 -17.13
N GLY A 10 -10.05 -21.59 -16.45
CA GLY A 10 -9.08 -20.52 -16.55
C GLY A 10 -7.64 -20.98 -16.34
N SER A 11 -6.76 -20.38 -17.13
CA SER A 11 -5.32 -20.41 -16.92
C SER A 11 -5.00 -19.93 -15.50
N PRO A 12 -4.11 -20.59 -14.75
CA PRO A 12 -3.74 -20.13 -13.41
C PRO A 12 -3.02 -18.77 -13.51
N PRO A 13 -3.15 -17.90 -12.51
CA PRO A 13 -2.38 -16.66 -12.47
C PRO A 13 -0.88 -17.00 -12.46
N HIS A 14 -0.12 -16.37 -13.36
CA HIS A 14 1.34 -16.49 -13.43
C HIS A 14 1.96 -16.29 -12.04
N PRO A 15 2.97 -17.10 -11.64
CA PRO A 15 3.63 -16.95 -10.35
C PRO A 15 4.55 -15.71 -10.41
N VAL A 16 3.95 -14.55 -10.13
CA VAL A 16 4.65 -13.28 -9.99
C VAL A 16 5.27 -13.29 -8.58
N PHE A 17 6.54 -13.70 -8.53
CA PHE A 17 7.44 -13.66 -7.37
C PHE A 17 7.24 -14.75 -6.28
N SER A 18 7.96 -15.86 -6.45
CA SER A 18 8.29 -16.82 -5.38
C SER A 18 9.73 -17.30 -5.54
N GLY A 19 10.63 -16.86 -4.66
CA GLY A 19 11.99 -17.40 -4.52
C GLY A 19 12.44 -17.29 -3.05
N LEU A 20 12.80 -18.42 -2.45
CA LEU A 20 13.02 -18.63 -1.00
C LEU A 20 14.48 -18.40 -0.55
N SER A 21 14.60 -17.86 0.67
CA SER A 21 15.68 -17.90 1.69
C SER A 21 17.14 -17.56 1.36
N ALA A 22 17.75 -16.79 2.30
CA ALA A 22 19.10 -16.19 2.35
C ALA A 22 19.28 -14.94 1.47
N LEU A 23 19.54 -13.78 2.12
CA LEU A 23 19.68 -12.42 1.57
C LEU A 23 18.93 -12.22 0.25
N HIS A 24 17.67 -11.75 0.35
CA HIS A 24 16.79 -11.61 -0.80
C HIS A 24 17.51 -10.84 -1.93
N PRO A 25 17.38 -11.25 -3.22
CA PRO A 25 18.09 -10.62 -4.33
C PRO A 25 17.98 -9.09 -4.41
N THR A 26 16.90 -8.54 -3.87
CA THR A 26 16.73 -7.08 -3.72
C THR A 26 17.63 -6.47 -2.65
N GLN A 27 17.80 -7.11 -1.49
CA GLN A 27 18.71 -6.62 -0.43
C GLN A 27 20.17 -6.67 -0.89
N LEU A 28 20.56 -7.73 -1.62
CA LEU A 28 21.88 -7.78 -2.26
C LEU A 28 22.03 -6.63 -3.26
N TYR A 29 21.00 -6.34 -4.04
CA TYR A 29 21.04 -5.23 -5.01
C TYR A 29 21.20 -3.88 -4.31
N GLU A 30 20.51 -3.63 -3.19
CA GLU A 30 20.69 -2.39 -2.42
C GLU A 30 22.14 -2.20 -1.97
N MET A 31 22.79 -3.26 -1.47
CA MET A 31 24.17 -3.18 -0.98
C MET A 31 25.20 -3.12 -2.11
N PHE A 32 24.96 -3.81 -3.23
CA PHE A 32 25.96 -4.06 -4.28
C PHE A 32 25.50 -3.68 -5.68
N SER A 33 24.60 -2.69 -5.82
CA SER A 33 24.07 -2.20 -7.11
C SER A 33 25.16 -1.86 -8.13
N GLY A 34 26.32 -1.38 -7.65
CA GLY A 34 27.56 -1.19 -8.41
C GLY A 34 27.95 -2.39 -9.27
N ALA A 35 28.04 -3.57 -8.67
CA ALA A 35 28.40 -4.81 -9.36
C ALA A 35 27.18 -5.52 -9.95
N MET A 36 26.06 -5.57 -9.20
CA MET A 36 24.89 -6.36 -9.56
C MET A 36 24.16 -5.87 -10.81
N ARG A 37 24.33 -4.59 -11.20
CA ARG A 37 23.82 -4.09 -12.48
C ARG A 37 24.42 -4.81 -13.69
N TYR A 38 25.64 -5.32 -13.57
CA TYR A 38 26.35 -6.03 -14.65
C TYR A 38 26.12 -7.53 -14.62
N LEU A 39 25.68 -8.09 -13.49
CA LEU A 39 25.45 -9.52 -13.33
C LEU A 39 24.05 -9.92 -13.83
N PRO A 40 23.87 -11.15 -14.36
CA PRO A 40 22.54 -11.73 -14.54
C PRO A 40 21.87 -11.98 -13.18
N GLY A 41 20.54 -12.03 -13.15
CA GLY A 41 19.78 -12.35 -11.95
C GLY A 41 18.40 -11.71 -11.90
N PRO A 42 17.64 -11.95 -10.83
CA PRO A 42 16.28 -11.44 -10.64
C PRO A 42 16.16 -9.91 -10.79
N GLN A 43 17.21 -9.16 -10.44
CA GLN A 43 17.28 -7.71 -10.61
C GLN A 43 17.10 -7.26 -12.06
N ARG A 44 17.58 -8.04 -13.05
CA ARG A 44 17.39 -7.70 -14.47
C ARG A 44 15.94 -7.85 -14.90
N ALA A 45 15.25 -8.87 -14.39
CA ALA A 45 13.82 -9.04 -14.63
C ALA A 45 13.03 -7.88 -14.01
N ALA A 46 13.38 -7.47 -12.78
CA ALA A 46 12.78 -6.31 -12.13
C ALA A 46 12.96 -5.01 -12.95
N PHE A 47 14.17 -4.71 -13.43
CA PHE A 47 14.38 -3.52 -14.28
C PHE A 47 13.62 -3.57 -15.60
N LYS A 48 13.48 -4.76 -16.20
CA LYS A 48 12.66 -4.91 -17.40
C LYS A 48 11.19 -4.58 -17.14
N GLN A 49 10.65 -4.96 -15.98
CA GLN A 49 9.28 -4.60 -15.59
C GLN A 49 9.14 -3.09 -15.34
N LEU A 50 10.07 -2.48 -14.59
CA LEU A 50 10.06 -1.04 -14.33
C LEU A 50 10.14 -0.23 -15.63
N ALA A 51 11.03 -0.61 -16.55
CA ALA A 51 11.14 0.03 -17.87
C ALA A 51 9.87 -0.17 -18.72
N GLY A 52 9.21 -1.32 -18.60
CA GLY A 52 7.93 -1.56 -19.26
C GLY A 52 6.82 -0.63 -18.76
N LEU A 53 6.78 -0.39 -17.45
CA LEU A 53 5.83 0.53 -16.83
C LEU A 53 6.15 2.00 -17.17
N GLU A 54 7.43 2.41 -17.12
CA GLU A 54 7.87 3.74 -17.59
C GLU A 54 7.44 3.99 -19.03
N LYS A 55 7.69 3.04 -19.94
CA LYS A 55 7.26 3.13 -21.35
C LYS A 55 5.74 3.19 -21.51
N PHE A 56 4.98 2.54 -20.64
CA PHE A 56 3.53 2.68 -20.63
C PHE A 56 3.10 4.11 -20.26
N ILE A 57 3.71 4.70 -19.23
CA ILE A 57 3.45 6.08 -18.82
C ILE A 57 3.88 7.07 -19.91
N GLU A 58 5.04 6.89 -20.54
CA GLU A 58 5.48 7.72 -21.67
C GLU A 58 4.44 7.77 -22.80
N ARG A 59 3.85 6.62 -23.15
CA ARG A 59 2.78 6.57 -24.17
C ARG A 59 1.53 7.32 -23.73
N LYS A 60 1.18 7.29 -22.45
CA LYS A 60 0.05 8.06 -21.90
C LYS A 60 0.34 9.55 -21.93
N VAL A 61 1.53 9.98 -21.48
CA VAL A 61 1.94 11.38 -21.56
C VAL A 61 1.89 11.89 -23.00
N LYS A 62 2.39 11.12 -23.96
CA LYS A 62 2.33 11.49 -25.39
C LYS A 62 0.89 11.62 -25.90
N ALA A 63 0.02 10.67 -25.58
CA ALA A 63 -1.39 10.73 -25.98
C ALA A 63 -2.10 11.96 -25.38
N ASN A 64 -1.77 12.31 -24.13
CA ASN A 64 -2.29 13.51 -23.49
C ASN A 64 -1.80 14.79 -24.20
N GLN A 65 -0.52 14.86 -24.57
CA GLN A 65 0.05 15.99 -25.33
C GLN A 65 -0.66 16.22 -26.67
N GLU A 66 -0.98 15.15 -27.40
CA GLU A 66 -1.65 15.21 -28.71
C GLU A 66 -3.07 15.78 -28.63
N THR A 67 -3.70 15.72 -27.46
CA THR A 67 -5.13 16.04 -27.25
C THR A 67 -5.35 17.06 -26.15
N LEU A 68 -4.30 17.79 -25.75
CA LEU A 68 -4.35 18.74 -24.64
C LEU A 68 -5.19 19.97 -25.00
N ASP A 69 -6.22 20.24 -24.19
CA ASP A 69 -6.88 21.54 -24.10
C ASP A 69 -6.43 22.24 -22.80
N PRO A 70 -5.61 23.30 -22.87
CA PRO A 70 -5.13 23.99 -21.68
C PRO A 70 -6.21 24.59 -20.79
N ASN A 71 -7.41 24.83 -21.32
CA ASN A 71 -8.53 25.40 -20.56
C ASN A 71 -9.33 24.33 -19.80
N THR A 72 -9.17 23.06 -20.18
CA THR A 72 -9.98 21.94 -19.67
C THR A 72 -9.08 20.73 -19.36
N PRO A 73 -8.13 20.83 -18.40
CA PRO A 73 -7.24 19.72 -18.10
C PRO A 73 -8.01 18.52 -17.56
N ARG A 74 -7.76 17.34 -18.13
CA ARG A 74 -8.55 16.11 -17.84
C ARG A 74 -8.07 15.36 -16.61
N ASP A 75 -6.78 15.41 -16.34
CA ASP A 75 -6.11 14.58 -15.34
C ASP A 75 -4.79 15.21 -14.85
N PHE A 76 -4.09 14.49 -13.97
CA PHE A 76 -2.79 14.92 -13.44
C PHE A 76 -1.75 15.23 -14.53
N ILE A 77 -1.75 14.46 -15.63
CA ILE A 77 -0.80 14.65 -16.73
C ILE A 77 -1.08 15.97 -17.42
N ASP A 78 -2.35 16.24 -17.76
CA ASP A 78 -2.74 17.51 -18.38
C ASP A 78 -2.42 18.71 -17.50
N CYS A 79 -2.74 18.65 -16.20
CA CYS A 79 -2.39 19.71 -15.26
C CYS A 79 -0.89 20.02 -15.26
N PHE A 80 -0.05 18.98 -15.27
CA PHE A 80 1.40 19.16 -15.34
C PHE A 80 1.82 19.72 -16.69
N LEU A 81 1.25 19.24 -17.80
CA LEU A 81 1.55 19.74 -19.15
C LEU A 81 1.16 21.23 -19.31
N VAL A 82 0.04 21.66 -18.71
CA VAL A 82 -0.34 23.09 -18.66
C VAL A 82 0.69 23.88 -17.85
N GLN A 83 1.11 23.38 -16.68
CA GLN A 83 2.15 24.04 -15.89
C GLN A 83 3.48 24.12 -16.65
N MET A 84 3.87 23.06 -17.37
CA MET A 84 5.03 23.07 -18.27
C MET A 84 4.93 24.17 -19.34
N GLN A 85 3.72 24.47 -19.84
CA GLN A 85 3.53 25.56 -20.80
C GLN A 85 3.68 26.93 -20.15
N GLN A 86 3.22 27.11 -18.92
CA GLN A 86 3.32 28.35 -18.16
C GLN A 86 4.77 28.65 -17.75
N GLU A 87 5.59 27.61 -17.54
CA GLU A 87 6.98 27.76 -17.11
C GLU A 87 8.01 27.71 -18.26
N LYS A 88 7.59 27.76 -19.52
CA LYS A 88 8.49 27.68 -20.69
C LYS A 88 9.64 28.68 -20.68
N GLU A 89 9.41 29.86 -20.12
CA GLU A 89 10.40 30.94 -20.06
C GLU A 89 11.31 30.86 -18.82
N ASN A 90 11.04 29.95 -17.88
CA ASN A 90 11.84 29.76 -16.68
C ASN A 90 12.95 28.71 -16.92
N PRO A 91 14.23 29.10 -17.06
CA PRO A 91 15.32 28.16 -17.31
C PRO A 91 15.62 27.25 -16.10
N SER A 92 15.10 27.56 -14.92
CA SER A 92 15.22 26.75 -13.69
C SER A 92 13.95 25.96 -13.38
N SER A 93 13.04 25.81 -14.35
CA SER A 93 11.81 25.03 -14.17
C SER A 93 12.09 23.55 -13.95
N GLU A 94 11.41 22.96 -12.97
CA GLU A 94 11.36 21.50 -12.77
C GLU A 94 10.18 20.85 -13.53
N PHE A 95 9.41 21.64 -14.27
CA PHE A 95 8.31 21.14 -15.10
C PHE A 95 8.83 20.84 -16.51
N PHE A 96 9.31 19.61 -16.69
CA PHE A 96 9.76 19.10 -17.98
C PHE A 96 9.36 17.63 -18.19
N LEU A 97 9.47 17.15 -19.44
CA LEU A 97 8.90 15.86 -19.89
C LEU A 97 9.36 14.67 -19.05
N LYS A 98 10.66 14.60 -18.71
CA LYS A 98 11.18 13.52 -17.88
C LYS A 98 10.58 13.53 -16.47
N ASN A 99 10.39 14.71 -15.87
CA ASN A 99 9.80 14.83 -14.54
C ASN A 99 8.32 14.42 -14.53
N ILE A 100 7.51 14.72 -15.56
CA ILE A 100 6.12 14.24 -15.61
C ILE A 100 6.04 12.72 -15.79
N VAL A 101 6.87 12.13 -16.63
CA VAL A 101 6.91 10.66 -16.80
C VAL A 101 7.25 9.99 -15.47
N LEU A 102 8.32 10.42 -14.80
CA LEU A 102 8.74 9.82 -13.53
C LEU A 102 7.79 10.13 -12.37
N THR A 103 7.19 11.33 -12.33
CA THR A 103 6.22 11.68 -11.28
C THR A 103 4.94 10.88 -11.43
N THR A 104 4.42 10.74 -12.67
CA THR A 104 3.24 9.91 -12.94
C THR A 104 3.52 8.44 -12.65
N PHE A 105 4.70 7.94 -13.02
CA PHE A 105 5.17 6.61 -12.64
C PHE A 105 5.14 6.42 -11.11
N ASN A 106 5.69 7.38 -10.35
CA ASN A 106 5.74 7.30 -8.89
C ASN A 106 4.34 7.26 -8.27
N VAL A 107 3.42 8.13 -8.72
CA VAL A 107 2.02 8.15 -8.23
C VAL A 107 1.33 6.83 -8.55
N PHE A 108 1.47 6.33 -9.78
CA PHE A 108 0.85 5.08 -10.21
C PHE A 108 1.38 3.87 -9.43
N PHE A 109 2.71 3.75 -9.32
CA PHE A 109 3.35 2.64 -8.60
C PHE A 109 3.02 2.66 -7.11
N ALA A 110 3.22 3.80 -6.43
CA ALA A 110 3.02 3.92 -5.00
C ALA A 110 1.53 3.81 -4.62
N GLY A 111 0.63 4.40 -5.41
CA GLY A 111 -0.81 4.38 -5.17
C GLY A 111 -1.45 3.00 -5.38
N THR A 112 -0.86 2.14 -6.21
CA THR A 112 -1.44 0.82 -6.51
C THR A 112 -0.97 -0.25 -5.52
N GLU A 113 0.35 -0.45 -5.41
CA GLU A 113 0.89 -1.65 -4.75
C GLU A 113 0.67 -1.64 -3.23
N THR A 114 0.77 -0.46 -2.60
CA THR A 114 0.70 -0.32 -1.14
C THR A 114 -0.71 -0.56 -0.61
N VAL A 115 -1.72 0.04 -1.24
CA VAL A 115 -3.14 -0.16 -0.88
C VAL A 115 -3.57 -1.59 -1.19
N SER A 116 -3.23 -2.11 -2.38
CA SER A 116 -3.51 -3.50 -2.77
C SER A 116 -2.93 -4.50 -1.76
N THR A 117 -1.66 -4.32 -1.36
CA THR A 117 -1.02 -5.19 -0.37
C THR A 117 -1.71 -5.10 0.98
N THR A 118 -2.08 -3.89 1.42
CA THR A 118 -2.79 -3.68 2.70
C THR A 118 -4.15 -4.38 2.69
N LEU A 119 -4.94 -4.26 1.62
CA LEU A 119 -6.24 -4.93 1.49
C LEU A 119 -6.10 -6.45 1.48
N ARG A 120 -5.15 -6.99 0.71
CA ARG A 120 -4.88 -8.44 0.67
C ARG A 120 -4.51 -8.99 2.04
N TYR A 121 -3.67 -8.27 2.77
CA TYR A 121 -3.34 -8.64 4.14
C TYR A 121 -4.55 -8.54 5.08
N GLY A 122 -5.32 -7.45 4.98
CA GLY A 122 -6.52 -7.24 5.78
C GLY A 122 -7.54 -8.35 5.59
N PHE A 123 -7.78 -8.78 4.35
CA PHE A 123 -8.69 -9.90 4.07
C PHE A 123 -8.16 -11.24 4.62
N LEU A 124 -6.85 -11.49 4.53
CA LEU A 124 -6.23 -12.66 5.16
C LEU A 124 -6.43 -12.65 6.69
N LEU A 125 -6.31 -11.47 7.31
CA LEU A 125 -6.55 -11.30 8.74
C LEU A 125 -8.02 -11.50 9.10
N LEU A 126 -8.96 -11.03 8.30
CA LEU A 126 -10.39 -11.28 8.55
C LEU A 126 -10.76 -12.76 8.40
N LEU A 127 -10.14 -13.49 7.47
CA LEU A 127 -10.29 -14.95 7.40
C LEU A 127 -9.72 -15.65 8.65
N LYS A 128 -8.63 -15.13 9.20
CA LYS A 128 -8.00 -15.63 10.43
C LYS A 128 -8.86 -15.38 11.67
N TYR A 129 -9.58 -14.26 11.69
CA TYR A 129 -10.35 -13.76 12.82
C TYR A 129 -11.80 -13.44 12.41
N PRO A 130 -12.63 -14.47 12.13
CA PRO A 130 -14.00 -14.28 11.65
C PRO A 130 -14.90 -13.49 12.62
N GLU A 131 -14.58 -13.50 13.91
CA GLU A 131 -15.25 -12.68 14.93
C GLU A 131 -15.03 -11.17 14.73
N ILE A 132 -13.88 -10.78 14.15
CA ILE A 132 -13.60 -9.38 13.81
C ILE A 132 -14.40 -8.99 12.57
N GLU A 133 -14.47 -9.86 11.56
CA GLU A 133 -15.32 -9.66 10.38
C GLU A 133 -16.79 -9.47 10.78
N GLU A 134 -17.32 -10.31 11.69
CA GLU A 134 -18.69 -10.21 12.17
C GLU A 134 -19.00 -8.85 12.81
N ARG A 135 -18.10 -8.34 13.65
CA ARG A 135 -18.28 -7.04 14.29
C ARG A 135 -18.22 -5.88 13.29
N VAL A 136 -17.42 -5.99 12.24
CA VAL A 136 -17.42 -5.02 11.13
C VAL A 136 -18.75 -5.09 10.37
N HIS A 137 -19.27 -6.30 10.10
CA HIS A 137 -20.59 -6.49 9.51
C HIS A 137 -21.72 -5.85 10.31
N GLU A 138 -21.76 -6.09 11.62
CA GLU A 138 -22.75 -5.49 12.52
C GLU A 138 -22.70 -3.96 12.48
N GLU A 139 -21.50 -3.37 12.47
CA GLU A 139 -21.33 -1.93 12.40
C GLU A 139 -21.73 -1.34 11.04
N ILE A 140 -21.38 -2.01 9.93
CA ILE A 140 -21.84 -1.65 8.58
C ILE A 140 -23.36 -1.65 8.51
N ASP A 141 -24.00 -2.72 8.98
CA ASP A 141 -25.45 -2.87 8.90
C ASP A 141 -26.17 -1.81 9.75
N ARG A 142 -25.62 -1.48 10.92
CA ARG A 142 -26.16 -0.46 11.82
C ARG A 142 -26.03 0.97 11.26
N VAL A 143 -24.89 1.32 10.66
CA VAL A 143 -24.57 2.71 10.27
C VAL A 143 -24.94 3.02 8.82
N ILE A 144 -24.69 2.07 7.92
CA ILE A 144 -24.86 2.24 6.47
C ILE A 144 -26.15 1.54 6.01
N GLY A 145 -26.39 0.32 6.51
CA GLY A 145 -27.45 -0.56 6.02
C GLY A 145 -27.10 -1.15 4.65
N ARG A 146 -28.13 -1.59 3.90
CA ARG A 146 -27.96 -2.26 2.58
C ARG A 146 -28.49 -1.49 1.37
N ASN A 147 -29.12 -0.34 1.59
CA ASN A 147 -29.85 0.39 0.54
C ASN A 147 -29.02 1.48 -0.14
N ARG A 148 -27.77 1.72 0.31
CA ARG A 148 -26.88 2.73 -0.26
C ARG A 148 -25.42 2.28 -0.17
N ALA A 149 -24.59 2.84 -1.04
CA ALA A 149 -23.15 2.63 -0.97
C ALA A 149 -22.53 3.30 0.28
N PRO A 150 -21.42 2.76 0.81
CA PRO A 150 -20.61 3.43 1.82
C PRO A 150 -20.03 4.74 1.31
N SER A 151 -19.84 5.70 2.22
CA SER A 151 -19.25 7.00 1.94
C SER A 151 -18.24 7.39 3.01
N MET A 152 -17.36 8.35 2.73
CA MET A 152 -16.36 8.79 3.72
C MET A 152 -16.95 9.45 4.96
N GLU A 153 -18.18 9.97 4.88
CA GLU A 153 -18.90 10.54 6.02
C GLU A 153 -19.23 9.47 7.08
N ASP A 154 -19.42 8.22 6.64
CA ASP A 154 -19.77 7.09 7.50
C ASP A 154 -18.64 6.73 8.47
N ARG A 155 -17.39 6.91 8.07
CA ARG A 155 -16.21 6.57 8.87
C ARG A 155 -16.25 7.14 10.28
N SER A 156 -16.72 8.39 10.43
CA SER A 156 -16.81 9.07 11.73
C SER A 156 -17.76 8.38 12.72
N ARG A 157 -18.68 7.54 12.22
CA ARG A 157 -19.68 6.80 13.00
C ARG A 157 -19.36 5.30 13.11
N MET A 158 -18.22 4.87 12.56
CA MET A 158 -17.80 3.47 12.50
C MET A 158 -16.44 3.28 13.20
N PRO A 159 -16.35 3.54 14.52
CA PRO A 159 -15.09 3.50 15.25
C PRO A 159 -14.44 2.11 15.23
N TYR A 160 -15.21 1.02 15.21
CA TYR A 160 -14.65 -0.32 15.19
C TYR A 160 -14.00 -0.64 13.84
N THR A 161 -14.66 -0.30 12.74
CA THR A 161 -14.15 -0.48 11.38
C THR A 161 -12.92 0.39 11.14
N ASP A 162 -12.90 1.63 11.65
CA ASP A 162 -11.71 2.48 11.55
C ASP A 162 -10.54 1.90 12.37
N ALA A 163 -10.81 1.35 13.56
CA ALA A 163 -9.81 0.67 14.37
C ALA A 163 -9.25 -0.60 13.68
N VAL A 164 -10.12 -1.40 13.04
CA VAL A 164 -9.71 -2.59 12.27
C VAL A 164 -8.80 -2.19 11.10
N ILE A 165 -9.12 -1.13 10.35
CA ILE A 165 -8.28 -0.65 9.25
C ILE A 165 -6.92 -0.16 9.77
N HIS A 166 -6.90 0.58 10.89
CA HIS A 166 -5.64 1.00 11.51
C HIS A 166 -4.82 -0.22 11.96
N GLU A 167 -5.46 -1.23 12.53
CA GLU A 167 -4.78 -2.45 12.94
C GLU A 167 -4.25 -3.27 11.74
N PHE A 168 -4.96 -3.28 10.60
CA PHE A 168 -4.40 -3.85 9.36
C PHE A 168 -3.09 -3.16 9.01
N GLN A 169 -3.07 -1.83 8.98
CA GLN A 169 -1.88 -1.09 8.59
C GLN A 169 -0.73 -1.25 9.60
N ARG A 170 -1.03 -1.30 10.90
CA ARG A 170 -0.04 -1.50 11.97
C ARG A 170 0.58 -2.89 11.89
N PHE A 171 -0.25 -3.93 11.84
CA PHE A 171 0.20 -5.32 11.87
C PHE A 171 0.95 -5.69 10.59
N CYS A 172 0.43 -5.29 9.42
CA CYS A 172 1.00 -5.72 8.15
C CYS A 172 2.31 -5.01 7.80
N ASP A 173 2.56 -3.84 8.41
CA ASP A 173 3.80 -3.08 8.33
C ASP A 173 4.39 -3.08 6.91
N VAL A 174 3.60 -2.59 5.95
CA VAL A 174 3.84 -2.78 4.51
C VAL A 174 5.19 -2.22 4.09
N ILE A 175 5.69 -1.14 4.70
CA ILE A 175 7.00 -0.53 4.41
C ILE A 175 7.81 -0.43 5.71
N PRO A 176 8.42 -1.54 6.18
CA PRO A 176 8.94 -1.67 7.54
C PRO A 176 10.12 -0.73 7.85
N MET A 177 10.90 -0.37 6.83
CA MET A 177 12.07 0.51 6.97
C MET A 177 11.82 1.95 6.47
N GLY A 178 10.56 2.28 6.15
CA GLY A 178 10.23 3.50 5.42
C GLY A 178 11.01 3.63 4.09
N LEU A 179 10.98 4.84 3.54
CA LEU A 179 11.93 5.22 2.48
C LEU A 179 13.14 5.90 3.11
N ALA A 180 14.33 5.56 2.62
CA ALA A 180 15.58 6.14 3.07
C ALA A 180 15.51 7.68 3.03
N ARG A 181 15.93 8.30 4.13
CA ARG A 181 16.12 9.75 4.25
C ARG A 181 17.60 10.07 4.10
N ARG A 182 17.91 11.33 3.83
CA ARG A 182 19.30 11.81 3.75
C ARG A 182 19.39 13.16 4.43
N VAL A 183 20.37 13.34 5.32
CA VAL A 183 20.58 14.63 5.98
C VAL A 183 21.12 15.66 4.97
N THR A 184 20.52 16.86 4.96
CA THR A 184 20.84 17.91 3.97
C THR A 184 22.02 18.77 4.36
N ARG A 185 22.50 18.64 5.59
CA ARG A 185 23.66 19.32 6.19
C ARG A 185 24.18 18.47 7.35
N ASP A 186 25.39 18.78 7.82
CA ASP A 186 25.90 18.23 9.07
C ASP A 186 24.90 18.50 10.19
N THR A 187 24.52 17.45 10.91
CA THR A 187 23.40 17.47 11.84
C THR A 187 23.80 16.88 13.17
N GLN A 188 23.66 17.65 14.25
CA GLN A 188 23.78 17.12 15.61
C GLN A 188 22.48 16.40 15.99
N PHE A 189 22.58 15.12 16.34
CA PHE A 189 21.42 14.34 16.78
C PHE A 189 21.82 13.40 17.93
N ARG A 190 21.17 13.56 19.09
CA ARG A 190 21.41 12.75 20.31
C ARG A 190 22.89 12.60 20.69
N GLY A 191 23.66 13.67 20.54
CA GLY A 191 25.11 13.69 20.84
C GLY A 191 26.03 13.24 19.70
N TYR A 192 25.48 12.77 18.58
CA TYR A 192 26.25 12.40 17.40
C TYR A 192 26.29 13.53 16.37
N THR A 193 27.42 13.68 15.68
CA THR A 193 27.54 14.48 14.46
C THR A 193 27.29 13.58 13.26
N ILE A 194 26.18 13.81 12.55
CA ILE A 194 25.82 13.08 11.33
C ILE A 194 26.21 13.93 10.12
N PRO A 195 27.19 13.52 9.30
CA PRO A 195 27.65 14.31 8.15
C PRO A 195 26.58 14.51 7.08
N LYS A 196 26.62 15.64 6.37
CA LYS A 196 25.79 15.91 5.20
C LYS A 196 25.87 14.76 4.20
N GLY A 197 24.71 14.32 3.71
CA GLY A 197 24.63 13.25 2.72
C GLY A 197 24.52 11.84 3.31
N THR A 198 24.67 11.68 4.63
CA THR A 198 24.44 10.38 5.30
C THR A 198 22.98 9.94 5.14
N GLU A 199 22.79 8.68 4.74
CA GLU A 199 21.48 8.04 4.65
C GLU A 199 21.00 7.57 6.02
N VAL A 200 19.69 7.68 6.24
CA VAL A 200 19.02 7.33 7.50
C VAL A 200 17.78 6.53 7.16
N TYR A 201 17.69 5.31 7.68
CA TYR A 201 16.53 4.44 7.52
C TYR A 201 15.61 4.59 8.74
N PRO A 202 14.41 5.18 8.59
CA PRO A 202 13.45 5.25 9.68
C PRO A 202 12.75 3.89 9.81
N MET A 203 13.13 3.10 10.81
CA MET A 203 12.57 1.77 11.07
C MET A 203 11.10 1.86 11.56
N LEU A 204 10.15 2.14 10.66
CA LEU A 204 8.73 2.32 10.97
C LEU A 204 8.14 1.11 11.69
N GLY A 205 8.52 -0.10 11.28
CA GLY A 205 8.09 -1.34 11.94
C GLY A 205 8.43 -1.38 13.42
N SER A 206 9.59 -0.84 13.83
CA SER A 206 9.95 -0.76 15.25
C SER A 206 9.02 0.14 16.06
N VAL A 207 8.41 1.14 15.42
CA VAL A 207 7.44 2.04 16.04
C VAL A 207 6.05 1.40 16.07
N LEU A 208 5.63 0.75 14.98
CA LEU A 208 4.35 0.06 14.87
C LEU A 208 4.24 -1.18 15.77
N TYR A 209 5.38 -1.71 16.21
CA TYR A 209 5.50 -2.83 17.14
C TYR A 209 6.08 -2.43 18.51
N ASP A 210 6.12 -1.14 18.84
CA ASP A 210 6.67 -0.67 20.12
C ASP A 210 5.81 -1.17 21.29
N PRO A 211 6.36 -2.01 22.20
CA PRO A 211 5.61 -2.60 23.32
C PRO A 211 5.25 -1.57 24.40
N THR A 212 5.82 -0.35 24.35
CA THR A 212 5.42 0.75 25.22
C THR A 212 4.16 1.47 24.72
N GLN A 213 3.80 1.26 23.45
CA GLN A 213 2.69 1.92 22.77
C GLN A 213 1.51 0.96 22.52
N PHE A 214 1.81 -0.33 22.32
CA PHE A 214 0.83 -1.38 22.07
C PHE A 214 1.04 -2.52 23.07
N THR A 215 -0.02 -2.96 23.75
CA THR A 215 0.04 -3.97 24.81
C THR A 215 0.46 -5.36 24.32
N SER A 216 0.08 -5.72 23.09
CA SER A 216 0.44 -7.00 22.47
C SER A 216 0.82 -6.77 21.00
N PRO A 217 1.97 -6.13 20.73
CA PRO A 217 2.31 -5.62 19.40
C PRO A 217 2.40 -6.73 18.34
N ALA A 218 2.72 -7.96 18.74
CA ALA A 218 2.82 -9.12 17.87
C ALA A 218 1.47 -9.79 17.53
N THR A 219 0.36 -9.35 18.12
CA THR A 219 -0.98 -9.88 17.84
C THR A 219 -1.78 -8.88 17.01
N PHE A 220 -2.63 -9.40 16.12
CA PHE A 220 -3.64 -8.58 15.47
C PHE A 220 -4.82 -8.37 16.43
N ASP A 221 -4.97 -7.16 16.96
CA ASP A 221 -6.03 -6.79 17.89
C ASP A 221 -6.53 -5.35 17.64
N PRO A 222 -7.74 -5.16 17.09
CA PRO A 222 -8.33 -3.84 16.90
C PRO A 222 -8.45 -3.00 18.19
N SER A 223 -8.41 -3.63 19.38
CA SER A 223 -8.45 -2.92 20.66
C SER A 223 -7.27 -1.96 20.86
N HIS A 224 -6.15 -2.16 20.15
CA HIS A 224 -5.02 -1.23 20.10
C HIS A 224 -5.43 0.19 19.67
N PHE A 225 -6.52 0.32 18.91
CA PHE A 225 -7.05 1.58 18.39
C PHE A 225 -8.44 1.92 18.95
N LEU A 226 -8.82 1.32 20.10
CA LEU A 226 -10.07 1.60 20.79
C LEU A 226 -9.80 2.08 22.21
N ASP A 227 -10.64 2.98 22.72
CA ASP A 227 -10.65 3.35 24.14
C ASP A 227 -11.59 2.43 24.95
N GLY A 228 -11.66 2.65 26.27
CA GLY A 228 -12.52 1.86 27.16
C GLY A 228 -14.03 1.96 26.87
N ASN A 229 -14.46 2.92 26.05
CA ASN A 229 -15.84 3.10 25.60
C ASN A 229 -16.06 2.56 24.18
N GLY A 230 -15.05 1.91 23.58
CA GLY A 230 -15.11 1.41 22.21
C GLY A 230 -15.08 2.52 21.15
N GLN A 231 -14.65 3.73 21.50
CA GLN A 231 -14.42 4.80 20.53
C GLN A 231 -13.02 4.71 19.93
N PHE A 232 -12.88 5.19 18.70
CA PHE A 232 -11.60 5.18 18.01
C PHE A 232 -10.57 6.05 18.75
N LYS A 233 -9.40 5.46 19.04
CA LYS A 233 -8.28 6.10 19.73
C LYS A 233 -7.07 6.14 18.79
N LYS A 234 -6.57 7.36 18.53
CA LYS A 234 -5.31 7.55 17.80
C LYS A 234 -4.10 7.17 18.67
N SER A 235 -3.04 6.70 18.01
CA SER A 235 -1.73 6.47 18.60
C SER A 235 -0.68 7.26 17.84
N ASP A 236 0.21 7.96 18.54
CA ASP A 236 1.34 8.68 17.92
C ASP A 236 2.35 7.71 17.29
N ALA A 237 2.34 6.44 17.72
CA ALA A 237 3.13 5.38 17.12
C ALA A 237 2.51 4.79 15.84
N PHE A 238 1.31 5.23 15.45
CA PHE A 238 0.70 4.85 14.18
C PHE A 238 1.31 5.64 13.02
N VAL A 239 2.43 5.15 12.49
CA VAL A 239 3.22 5.83 11.44
C VAL A 239 3.43 5.03 10.15
N PRO A 240 2.43 4.26 9.62
CA PRO A 240 2.63 3.48 8.40
C PRO A 240 2.89 4.36 7.16
N PHE A 241 2.53 5.65 7.23
CA PHE A 241 2.75 6.65 6.18
C PHE A 241 4.01 7.49 6.39
N SER A 242 4.89 7.10 7.34
CA SER A 242 6.01 7.90 7.83
C SER A 242 5.56 9.23 8.45
N ILE A 243 6.52 10.06 8.86
CA ILE A 243 6.29 11.39 9.44
C ILE A 243 7.32 12.43 8.92
N GLY A 244 7.04 13.70 9.21
CA GLY A 244 7.91 14.83 8.88
C GLY A 244 7.76 15.32 7.44
N LYS A 245 8.72 16.09 6.93
CA LYS A 245 8.62 16.82 5.65
C LYS A 245 8.44 15.96 4.39
N ARG A 246 8.70 14.65 4.47
CA ARG A 246 8.59 13.68 3.36
C ARG A 246 7.69 12.51 3.75
N TYR A 247 6.67 12.78 4.57
CA TYR A 247 5.59 11.82 4.83
C TYR A 247 4.82 11.51 3.54
N CYS A 248 4.04 10.43 3.53
CA CYS A 248 3.25 10.04 2.38
C CYS A 248 2.16 11.08 2.08
N PHE A 249 2.33 11.85 1.00
CA PHE A 249 1.30 12.81 0.57
C PHE A 249 0.00 12.12 0.08
N GLY A 250 0.08 10.83 -0.27
CA GLY A 250 -1.07 10.01 -0.67
C GLY A 250 -1.87 9.43 0.49
N GLU A 251 -1.52 9.72 1.75
CA GLU A 251 -2.16 9.15 2.94
C GLU A 251 -3.69 9.32 2.94
N MET A 252 -4.19 10.51 2.59
CA MET A 252 -5.63 10.77 2.60
C MET A 252 -6.38 9.91 1.56
N LEU A 253 -5.80 9.76 0.37
CA LEU A 253 -6.35 8.91 -0.68
C LEU A 253 -6.33 7.45 -0.26
N ALA A 254 -5.20 6.96 0.26
CA ALA A 254 -5.07 5.58 0.72
C ALA A 254 -6.06 5.26 1.86
N ARG A 255 -6.22 6.14 2.85
CA ARG A 255 -7.21 5.96 3.94
C ARG A 255 -8.64 5.90 3.39
N MET A 256 -8.96 6.69 2.37
CA MET A 256 -10.27 6.66 1.72
C MET A 256 -10.48 5.35 0.96
N GLU A 257 -9.50 4.92 0.16
CA GLU A 257 -9.55 3.66 -0.59
C GLU A 257 -9.73 2.47 0.35
N LEU A 258 -8.91 2.36 1.40
CA LEU A 258 -8.99 1.27 2.38
C LEU A 258 -10.38 1.19 3.02
N PHE A 259 -10.94 2.33 3.44
CA PHE A 259 -12.25 2.37 4.06
C PHE A 259 -13.36 2.00 3.07
N LEU A 260 -13.43 2.66 1.91
CA LEU A 260 -14.49 2.45 0.94
C LEU A 260 -14.43 1.05 0.32
N PHE A 261 -13.24 0.54 -0.03
CA PHE A 261 -13.13 -0.82 -0.57
C PHE A 261 -13.52 -1.87 0.46
N LEU A 262 -12.99 -1.78 1.68
CA LEU A 262 -13.30 -2.76 2.73
C LEU A 262 -14.81 -2.78 3.04
N THR A 263 -15.38 -1.62 3.34
CA THR A 263 -16.81 -1.51 3.69
C THR A 263 -17.72 -1.89 2.54
N SER A 264 -17.40 -1.53 1.29
CA SER A 264 -18.23 -1.90 0.13
C SER A 264 -18.20 -3.41 -0.12
N ILE A 265 -17.04 -4.04 0.04
CA ILE A 265 -16.91 -5.49 -0.10
C ILE A 265 -17.68 -6.20 1.04
N LEU A 266 -17.41 -5.85 2.31
CA LEU A 266 -18.04 -6.49 3.46
C LEU A 266 -19.53 -6.16 3.61
N GLN A 267 -20.01 -5.04 3.04
CA GLN A 267 -21.44 -4.78 2.94
C GLN A 267 -22.15 -5.82 2.06
N ASN A 268 -21.48 -6.38 1.05
CA ASN A 268 -22.10 -7.26 0.07
C ASN A 268 -21.73 -8.73 0.24
N PHE A 269 -20.59 -9.02 0.87
CA PHE A 269 -20.02 -10.36 0.93
C PHE A 269 -19.50 -10.69 2.33
N ARG A 270 -19.62 -11.96 2.68
CA ARG A 270 -18.91 -12.61 3.79
C ARG A 270 -17.75 -13.41 3.22
N PHE A 271 -16.64 -13.40 3.93
CA PHE A 271 -15.44 -14.11 3.53
C PHE A 271 -15.50 -15.55 4.01
N HIS A 272 -15.06 -16.46 3.13
CA HIS A 272 -14.96 -17.87 3.45
C HIS A 272 -13.63 -18.42 2.93
N SER A 273 -13.01 -19.31 3.70
CA SER A 273 -11.80 -20.04 3.30
C SER A 273 -12.05 -21.53 3.39
N SER A 274 -11.41 -22.29 2.50
CA SER A 274 -11.31 -23.74 2.60
C SER A 274 -10.34 -24.20 3.69
N VAL A 275 -9.56 -23.27 4.26
CA VAL A 275 -8.64 -23.51 5.38
C VAL A 275 -9.30 -23.03 6.67
N GLU A 276 -9.25 -23.88 7.70
CA GLU A 276 -9.76 -23.53 9.04
C GLU A 276 -9.01 -22.30 9.59
N PRO A 277 -9.69 -21.33 10.24
CA PRO A 277 -9.07 -20.10 10.72
C PRO A 277 -7.80 -20.34 11.54
N LYS A 278 -7.80 -21.32 12.46
CA LYS A 278 -6.63 -21.67 13.28
C LYS A 278 -5.38 -22.04 12.47
N ASP A 279 -5.55 -22.58 11.26
CA ASP A 279 -4.49 -23.08 10.40
C ASP A 279 -4.04 -22.05 9.35
N ILE A 280 -4.71 -20.89 9.25
CA ILE A 280 -4.29 -19.79 8.38
C ILE A 280 -2.98 -19.18 8.91
N ASP A 281 -1.93 -19.21 8.08
CA ASP A 281 -0.63 -18.62 8.37
C ASP A 281 -0.60 -17.13 7.96
N ILE A 282 -0.57 -16.26 8.96
CA ILE A 282 -0.51 -14.80 8.79
C ILE A 282 0.92 -14.25 8.81
N SER A 283 1.94 -15.10 8.86
CA SER A 283 3.34 -14.68 8.74
C SER A 283 3.65 -14.16 7.33
N PRO A 284 4.54 -13.16 7.20
CA PRO A 284 4.91 -12.63 5.91
C PRO A 284 5.64 -13.67 5.06
N LYS A 285 5.29 -13.73 3.77
CA LYS A 285 6.05 -14.48 2.77
C LYS A 285 7.43 -13.86 2.55
N LEU A 286 7.46 -12.52 2.55
CA LEU A 286 8.66 -11.74 2.32
C LEU A 286 8.63 -10.49 3.22
N VAL A 287 9.79 -10.18 3.80
CA VAL A 287 10.07 -8.90 4.45
C VAL A 287 11.35 -8.35 3.84
N GLY A 288 11.26 -7.15 3.25
CA GLY A 288 12.38 -6.49 2.59
C GLY A 288 12.07 -5.00 2.44
N PHE A 289 12.07 -4.51 1.20
CA PHE A 289 11.54 -3.17 0.91
C PHE A 289 10.08 -3.03 1.34
N ALA A 290 9.28 -4.08 1.09
CA ALA A 290 7.91 -4.19 1.55
C ALA A 290 7.67 -5.51 2.28
N THR A 291 6.62 -5.56 3.09
CA THR A 291 6.10 -6.77 3.74
C THR A 291 4.96 -7.33 2.91
N LEU A 292 5.11 -8.57 2.42
CA LEU A 292 4.13 -9.21 1.54
C LEU A 292 3.47 -10.41 2.21
N PRO A 293 2.14 -10.57 2.09
CA PRO A 293 1.44 -11.71 2.64
C PRO A 293 1.75 -12.97 1.84
N ARG A 294 1.48 -14.13 2.45
CA ARG A 294 1.42 -15.39 1.71
C ARG A 294 0.28 -15.34 0.69
N SER A 295 0.41 -16.15 -0.36
CA SER A 295 -0.69 -16.37 -1.29
C SER A 295 -1.77 -17.19 -0.58
N TYR A 296 -3.02 -16.81 -0.74
CA TYR A 296 -4.18 -17.50 -0.18
C TYR A 296 -5.35 -17.36 -1.16
N GLU A 297 -6.36 -18.20 -0.98
CA GLU A 297 -7.62 -18.14 -1.71
C GLU A 297 -8.75 -17.75 -0.75
N ILE A 298 -9.73 -17.05 -1.29
CA ILE A 298 -10.90 -16.56 -0.56
C ILE A 298 -12.13 -16.74 -1.45
N CYS A 299 -13.22 -17.22 -0.85
CA CYS A 299 -14.54 -17.25 -1.46
C CYS A 299 -15.36 -16.07 -0.90
N LEU A 300 -15.98 -15.30 -1.78
CA LEU A 300 -16.88 -14.21 -1.44
C LEU A 300 -18.32 -14.72 -1.52
N VAL A 301 -18.96 -14.90 -0.36
CA VAL A 301 -20.34 -15.40 -0.26
C VAL A 301 -21.28 -14.19 -0.11
N PRO A 302 -22.25 -13.97 -1.02
CA PRO A 302 -23.20 -12.87 -0.90
C PRO A 302 -23.93 -12.84 0.45
N ARG A 303 -24.11 -11.64 1.02
CA ARG A 303 -24.82 -11.40 2.29
C ARG A 303 -26.25 -10.94 2.08
#